data_AF-A0A2P8WE15-F1
#
_entry.id   AF-A0A2P8WE15-F1
#
_cell.length_a   1.000
_cell.length_b   1.000
_cell.length_c   1.000
_cell.angle_alpha   90.00
_cell.angle_beta   90.00
_cell.angle_gamma   90.00
#
_symmetry.space_group_name_H-M   'P 1'
#
loop_
_entity.id
_entity.type
_entity.pdbx_description
1 polymer ?
#
loop_
_entity_poly.entity_id
_entity_poly.type
_entity_poly.pdbx_seq_one_letter_code
_entity_poly.pdbx_strand_id
1 'polypeptide(L)'
;MNSIYRLRTLFLLVGILGVLAGTWLGWLEPTVAADRYQPSLHSSGKPIFEMVAPSSQPIRVTTPADGGSGSLRWAIAQANQSPNPDLIDLSPGDSPIVLQSPLPPITSDLILSGNGTTISGNGRYRVLQIDGGDVALHDLTLANGLAQGPAGIEGGGGSAGMG
;
A
#
# COMPACT_ATOMS: atom_id res chain seq x y z
N MET A 1 46.66 17.14 17.59
CA MET A 1 47.21 18.50 17.39
C MET A 1 46.21 19.24 16.51
N ASN A 2 45.06 19.63 17.06
CA ASN A 2 44.82 20.86 17.84
C ASN A 2 44.83 22.09 16.91
N SER A 3 43.92 23.05 16.95
CA SER A 3 42.61 23.24 17.57
C SER A 3 42.30 24.72 17.30
N ILE A 4 41.19 25.01 16.61
CA ILE A 4 40.28 26.14 16.85
C ILE A 4 40.90 27.47 17.36
N TYR A 5 41.00 28.47 16.46
CA TYR A 5 40.88 29.91 16.76
C TYR A 5 40.04 30.50 15.61
N ARG A 6 38.74 30.80 15.72
CA ARG A 6 37.97 31.79 16.52
C ARG A 6 38.37 33.26 16.31
N LEU A 7 37.34 34.04 15.88
CA LEU A 7 37.08 35.48 16.07
C LEU A 7 37.58 36.52 15.02
N ARG A 8 36.57 37.09 14.31
CA ARG A 8 36.22 38.53 14.19
C ARG A 8 36.81 39.45 13.08
N THR A 9 35.87 40.19 12.46
CA THR A 9 35.98 41.56 11.85
C THR A 9 36.68 41.65 10.48
N LEU A 10 35.99 41.81 9.31
CA LEU A 10 35.10 42.87 8.76
C LEU A 10 35.86 43.97 7.97
N PHE A 11 35.53 44.20 6.68
CA PHE A 11 35.65 45.51 5.99
C PHE A 11 34.73 45.64 4.74
N LEU A 12 34.51 46.89 4.30
CA LEU A 12 33.41 47.43 3.48
C LEU A 12 33.94 48.61 2.60
N LEU A 13 33.33 49.17 1.54
CA LEU A 13 32.04 49.01 0.82
C LEU A 13 32.11 49.75 -0.57
N VAL A 14 30.96 49.96 -1.23
CA VAL A 14 30.59 51.01 -2.22
C VAL A 14 30.82 50.68 -3.73
N GLY A 15 29.90 50.93 -4.67
CA GLY A 15 28.56 51.58 -4.61
C GLY A 15 27.76 51.53 -5.93
N ILE A 16 26.62 52.23 -6.00
CA ILE A 16 25.59 52.14 -7.06
C ILE A 16 25.17 53.54 -7.60
N LEU A 17 25.01 53.65 -8.93
CA LEU A 17 24.06 54.50 -9.70
C LEU A 17 24.07 54.01 -11.18
N GLY A 18 23.16 54.32 -12.11
CA GLY A 18 21.94 55.17 -12.11
C GLY A 18 21.09 54.90 -13.38
N VAL A 19 20.24 55.84 -13.82
CA VAL A 19 19.36 55.70 -15.03
C VAL A 19 19.31 57.01 -15.82
N LEU A 20 19.25 56.96 -17.18
CA LEU A 20 18.43 57.87 -18.02
C LEU A 20 18.33 57.45 -19.51
N ALA A 21 17.09 57.28 -19.98
CA ALA A 21 16.51 57.44 -21.33
C ALA A 21 17.31 57.07 -22.61
N GLY A 22 16.79 56.07 -23.34
CA GLY A 22 17.06 55.85 -24.77
C GLY A 22 15.94 55.02 -25.43
N THR A 23 14.88 55.68 -25.92
CA THR A 23 13.76 55.01 -26.60
C THR A 23 13.95 55.01 -28.12
N TRP A 24 13.85 53.86 -28.76
CA TRP A 24 13.69 53.74 -30.22
C TRP A 24 12.61 52.71 -30.56
N LEU A 25 11.90 52.94 -31.66
CA LEU A 25 10.61 52.31 -31.98
C LEU A 25 10.74 50.82 -32.33
N GLY A 26 10.05 49.98 -31.55
CA GLY A 26 9.66 48.62 -31.94
C GLY A 26 8.16 48.55 -32.19
N TRP A 27 7.70 48.98 -33.37
CA TRP A 27 6.34 48.70 -33.83
C TRP A 27 6.33 47.35 -34.57
N LEU A 28 5.22 46.60 -34.43
CA LEU A 28 4.96 45.26 -35.01
C LEU A 28 5.60 44.06 -34.29
N GLU A 29 5.13 43.76 -33.07
CA GLU A 29 4.71 42.39 -32.76
C GLU A 29 3.32 42.42 -32.08
N PRO A 30 2.36 41.57 -32.51
CA PRO A 30 1.03 41.55 -31.93
C PRO A 30 1.06 40.95 -30.54
N THR A 31 0.32 41.56 -29.61
CA THR A 31 0.12 41.02 -28.26
C THR A 31 -0.67 39.71 -28.31
N VAL A 32 0.03 38.57 -28.33
CA VAL A 32 -0.55 37.34 -27.80
C VAL A 32 -0.58 37.51 -26.29
N ALA A 33 -1.74 37.92 -25.77
CA ALA A 33 -2.02 37.74 -24.36
C ALA A 33 -1.95 36.22 -24.09
N ALA A 34 -0.84 35.78 -23.51
CA ALA A 34 -0.79 34.52 -22.79
C ALA A 34 -1.72 34.69 -21.60
N ASP A 35 -3.00 34.43 -21.85
CA ASP A 35 -4.04 34.46 -20.85
C ASP A 35 -3.58 33.59 -19.68
N ARG A 36 -3.73 34.11 -18.47
CA ARG A 36 -3.32 33.41 -17.27
C ARG A 36 -4.32 32.30 -17.04
N TYR A 37 -4.10 31.16 -17.69
CA TYR A 37 -4.60 29.88 -17.21
C TYR A 37 -3.87 29.54 -15.92
N GLN A 38 -4.19 30.27 -14.85
CA GLN A 38 -4.15 29.75 -13.51
C GLN A 38 -5.34 28.80 -13.44
N PRO A 39 -5.15 27.47 -13.49
CA PRO A 39 -6.18 26.58 -13.00
C PRO A 39 -6.33 26.94 -11.52
N SER A 40 -7.40 27.65 -11.18
CA SER A 40 -7.88 27.62 -9.81
C SER A 40 -8.08 26.15 -9.50
N LEU A 41 -7.45 25.67 -8.42
CA LEU A 41 -7.71 24.34 -7.88
C LEU A 41 -9.11 24.36 -7.26
N HIS A 42 -10.11 24.42 -8.14
CA HIS A 42 -11.49 24.18 -7.79
C HIS A 42 -11.54 22.72 -7.35
N SER A 43 -11.68 22.51 -6.04
CA SER A 43 -11.82 21.21 -5.38
C SER A 43 -13.15 20.57 -5.76
N SER A 44 -13.29 20.23 -7.04
CA SER A 44 -14.39 19.49 -7.62
C SER A 44 -13.92 18.07 -7.88
N GLY A 45 -14.74 17.10 -7.49
CA GLY A 45 -14.33 15.72 -7.32
C GLY A 45 -13.57 15.15 -8.52
N LYS A 46 -12.35 14.67 -8.24
CA LYS A 46 -11.83 13.50 -8.97
C LYS A 46 -12.92 12.42 -8.95
N PRO A 47 -13.09 11.60 -10.01
CA PRO A 47 -13.97 10.44 -9.91
C PRO A 47 -13.56 9.61 -8.69
N ILE A 48 -14.54 9.22 -7.87
CA ILE A 48 -14.35 8.52 -6.59
C ILE A 48 -13.99 7.04 -6.77
N PHE A 49 -12.91 6.82 -7.53
CA PHE A 49 -12.03 5.66 -7.43
C PHE A 49 -10.60 6.19 -7.33
N GLU A 50 -10.35 6.97 -6.28
CA GLU A 50 -9.02 7.00 -5.68
C GLU A 50 -8.82 5.60 -5.07
N MET A 51 -8.37 4.66 -5.91
CA MET A 51 -7.88 3.37 -5.46
C MET A 51 -6.69 3.68 -4.58
N VAL A 52 -6.93 3.71 -3.26
CA VAL A 52 -5.93 4.03 -2.25
C VAL A 52 -4.85 2.97 -2.36
N ALA A 53 -3.77 3.32 -3.06
CA ALA A 53 -2.56 2.52 -3.01
C ALA A 53 -2.11 2.49 -1.54
N PRO A 54 -1.88 1.30 -0.95
CA PRO A 54 -1.49 1.21 0.45
C PRO A 54 -0.23 2.04 0.67
N SER A 55 -0.31 2.97 1.63
CA SER A 55 0.81 3.84 1.99
C SER A 55 1.84 3.12 2.86
N SER A 56 1.53 1.90 3.30
CA SER A 56 2.45 0.96 3.94
C SER A 56 3.34 0.23 2.91
N GLN A 57 4.52 -0.20 3.38
CA GLN A 57 5.38 -1.06 2.58
C GLN A 57 4.80 -2.48 2.48
N PRO A 58 4.88 -3.16 1.32
CA PRO A 58 4.39 -4.52 1.16
C PRO A 58 4.93 -5.49 2.22
N ILE A 59 4.03 -6.21 2.88
CA ILE A 59 4.35 -7.29 3.81
C ILE A 59 4.71 -8.52 2.97
N ARG A 60 6.02 -8.75 2.80
CA ARG A 60 6.55 -9.85 1.99
C ARG A 60 6.43 -11.19 2.72
N VAL A 61 5.76 -12.15 2.11
CA VAL A 61 5.91 -13.57 2.47
C VAL A 61 7.19 -14.07 1.80
N THR A 62 8.09 -14.66 2.60
CA THR A 62 9.42 -15.11 2.18
C THR A 62 9.64 -16.61 2.35
N THR A 63 8.65 -17.33 2.89
CA THR A 63 8.70 -18.79 3.06
C THR A 63 7.30 -19.42 2.91
N PRO A 64 7.16 -20.59 2.26
CA PRO A 64 5.90 -21.31 2.14
C PRO A 64 5.52 -22.12 3.40
N ALA A 65 6.32 -22.04 4.47
CA ALA A 65 6.04 -22.73 5.74
C ALA A 65 4.72 -22.26 6.39
N ASP A 66 4.01 -23.18 7.08
CA ASP A 66 2.75 -22.87 7.79
C ASP A 66 2.90 -21.76 8.84
N GLY A 67 4.09 -21.57 9.40
CA GLY A 67 4.36 -20.57 10.44
C GLY A 67 5.83 -20.15 10.51
N GLY A 68 6.12 -19.27 11.47
CA GLY A 68 7.42 -18.59 11.59
C GLY A 68 7.46 -17.25 10.86
N SER A 69 8.51 -16.47 11.10
CA SER A 69 8.71 -15.16 10.45
C SER A 69 8.76 -15.31 8.93
N GLY A 70 8.11 -14.40 8.20
CA GLY A 70 8.02 -14.45 6.73
C GLY A 70 7.02 -15.47 6.17
N SER A 71 6.28 -16.21 6.99
CA SER A 71 5.14 -17.04 6.52
C SER A 71 3.91 -16.19 6.24
N LEU A 72 2.95 -16.72 5.47
CA LEU A 72 1.62 -16.10 5.31
C LEU A 72 0.90 -15.90 6.66
N ARG A 73 1.03 -16.85 7.59
CA ARG A 73 0.51 -16.75 8.96
C ARG A 73 1.07 -15.55 9.70
N TRP A 74 2.38 -15.32 9.59
CA TRP A 74 3.02 -14.13 10.16
C TRP A 74 2.55 -12.86 9.46
N ALA A 75 2.46 -12.85 8.12
CA ALA A 75 2.02 -11.67 7.36
C ALA A 75 0.59 -11.22 7.70
N ILE A 76 -0.36 -12.15 7.79
CA ILE A 76 -1.74 -11.85 8.25
C ILE A 76 -1.73 -11.29 9.68
N ALA A 77 -0.92 -11.87 10.57
CA ALA A 77 -0.79 -11.38 11.95
C ALA A 77 -0.13 -9.99 12.04
N GLN A 78 0.61 -9.54 11.03
CA GLN A 78 1.08 -8.15 10.92
C GLN A 78 -0.01 -7.23 10.37
N ALA A 79 -0.69 -7.62 9.28
CA ALA A 79 -1.77 -6.83 8.68
C ALA A 79 -2.92 -6.55 9.65
N ASN A 80 -3.30 -7.54 10.47
CA ASN A 80 -4.32 -7.38 11.52
C ASN A 80 -3.91 -6.41 12.65
N GLN A 81 -2.65 -5.98 12.73
CA GLN A 81 -2.17 -4.97 13.70
C GLN A 81 -2.15 -3.55 13.11
N SER A 82 -2.36 -3.42 11.79
CA SER A 82 -2.41 -2.13 11.10
C SER A 82 -3.81 -1.53 11.13
N PRO A 83 -3.94 -0.20 11.39
CA PRO A 83 -5.20 0.51 11.24
C PRO A 83 -5.45 0.97 9.79
N ASN A 84 -4.53 0.71 8.85
CA ASN A 84 -4.62 1.10 7.45
C ASN A 84 -4.63 -0.14 6.55
N PRO A 85 -5.17 -0.05 5.31
CA PRO A 85 -5.10 -1.13 4.34
C PRO A 85 -3.65 -1.53 4.03
N ASP A 86 -3.36 -2.84 4.11
CA ASP A 86 -2.03 -3.40 3.83
C ASP A 86 -2.00 -4.25 2.56
N LEU A 87 -0.82 -4.36 1.92
CA LEU A 87 -0.58 -5.32 0.85
C LEU A 87 0.32 -6.45 1.35
N ILE A 88 -0.22 -7.67 1.35
CA ILE A 88 0.54 -8.90 1.55
C ILE A 88 0.95 -9.43 0.17
N ASP A 89 2.24 -9.68 -0.01
CA ASP A 89 2.82 -10.06 -1.30
C ASP A 89 3.50 -11.44 -1.20
N LEU A 90 3.02 -12.41 -1.99
CA LEU A 90 3.50 -13.81 -2.04
C LEU A 90 4.57 -14.03 -3.14
N SER A 91 5.32 -12.99 -3.52
CA SER A 91 6.26 -12.96 -4.66
C SER A 91 7.47 -13.92 -4.73
N PRO A 92 7.80 -14.83 -3.79
CA PRO A 92 8.64 -15.99 -4.10
C PRO A 92 7.78 -17.22 -4.49
N GLY A 93 6.77 -17.00 -5.34
CA GLY A 93 5.59 -17.85 -5.57
C GLY A 93 5.77 -19.20 -6.29
N ASP A 94 6.94 -19.83 -6.21
CA ASP A 94 7.21 -21.12 -6.88
C ASP A 94 6.71 -22.36 -6.10
N SER A 95 6.28 -22.19 -4.84
CA SER A 95 5.91 -23.31 -3.95
C SER A 95 4.55 -23.10 -3.29
N PRO A 96 3.68 -24.14 -3.24
CA PRO A 96 2.39 -24.05 -2.57
C PRO A 96 2.55 -23.90 -1.06
N ILE A 97 1.75 -23.03 -0.46
CA ILE A 97 1.63 -22.89 0.99
C ILE A 97 0.66 -23.97 1.48
N VAL A 98 1.15 -24.99 2.18
CA VAL A 98 0.32 -26.10 2.67
C VAL A 98 0.04 -25.91 4.17
N LEU A 99 -1.22 -25.71 4.52
CA LEU A 99 -1.62 -25.45 5.89
C LEU A 99 -1.48 -26.69 6.78
N GLN A 100 -0.90 -26.48 7.96
CA GLN A 100 -0.80 -27.44 9.06
C GLN A 100 -1.68 -27.05 10.25
N SER A 101 -2.21 -25.82 10.25
CA SER A 101 -3.19 -25.32 11.21
C SER A 101 -4.05 -24.22 10.55
N PRO A 102 -5.27 -23.91 11.06
CA PRO A 102 -6.08 -22.81 10.52
C PRO A 102 -5.29 -21.49 10.53
N LEU A 103 -5.32 -20.70 9.45
CA LEU A 103 -4.73 -19.36 9.47
C LEU A 103 -5.45 -18.45 10.48
N PRO A 104 -4.80 -17.38 10.99
CA PRO A 104 -5.50 -16.36 11.76
C PRO A 104 -6.63 -15.75 10.90
N PRO A 105 -7.79 -15.41 11.49
CA PRO A 105 -8.83 -14.70 10.76
C PRO A 105 -8.30 -13.32 10.33
N ILE A 106 -8.68 -12.88 9.14
CA ILE A 106 -8.42 -11.52 8.65
C ILE A 106 -9.43 -10.58 9.31
N THR A 107 -8.95 -9.48 9.89
CA THR A 107 -9.76 -8.52 10.66
C THR A 107 -9.54 -7.06 10.25
N SER A 108 -8.77 -6.81 9.20
CA SER A 108 -8.46 -5.49 8.65
C SER A 108 -8.48 -5.51 7.12
N ASP A 109 -8.61 -4.33 6.52
CA ASP A 109 -8.57 -4.16 5.07
C ASP A 109 -7.21 -4.63 4.53
N LEU A 110 -7.19 -5.50 3.52
CA LEU A 110 -5.93 -5.93 2.89
C LEU A 110 -6.07 -6.38 1.45
N ILE A 111 -4.96 -6.30 0.73
CA ILE A 111 -4.75 -6.86 -0.60
C ILE A 111 -3.80 -8.06 -0.47
N LEU A 112 -4.27 -9.26 -0.80
CA LEU A 112 -3.44 -10.45 -0.90
C LEU A 112 -3.05 -10.70 -2.36
N SER A 113 -1.82 -10.32 -2.72
CA SER A 113 -1.23 -10.49 -4.05
C SER A 113 -0.45 -11.79 -4.13
N GLY A 114 -1.02 -12.81 -4.79
CA GLY A 114 -0.47 -14.16 -4.81
C GLY A 114 0.61 -14.44 -5.85
N ASN A 115 0.63 -13.73 -6.97
CA ASN A 115 1.62 -13.92 -8.04
C ASN A 115 1.72 -15.40 -8.49
N GLY A 116 0.58 -16.04 -8.74
CA GLY A 116 0.43 -17.46 -9.09
C GLY A 116 0.39 -18.44 -7.91
N THR A 117 0.68 -18.01 -6.68
CA THR A 117 0.80 -18.90 -5.51
C THR A 117 -0.49 -19.67 -5.20
N THR A 118 -0.34 -20.97 -4.90
CA THR A 118 -1.42 -21.80 -4.35
C THR A 118 -1.36 -21.86 -2.83
N ILE A 119 -2.49 -21.61 -2.16
CA ILE A 119 -2.68 -21.82 -0.72
C ILE A 119 -3.60 -23.03 -0.55
N SER A 120 -3.08 -24.09 0.07
CA SER A 120 -3.76 -25.38 0.22
C SER A 120 -4.20 -25.63 1.65
N GLY A 121 -5.51 -25.78 1.87
CA GLY A 121 -6.10 -26.19 3.15
C GLY A 121 -5.83 -27.65 3.53
N ASN A 122 -5.10 -28.39 2.69
CA ASN A 122 -4.69 -29.78 2.91
C ASN A 122 -5.86 -30.77 3.18
N GLY A 123 -7.07 -30.43 2.72
CA GLY A 123 -8.32 -31.16 2.98
C GLY A 123 -8.78 -31.11 4.45
N ARG A 124 -8.17 -30.27 5.28
CA ARG A 124 -8.30 -30.29 6.75
C ARG A 124 -8.63 -28.93 7.37
N TYR A 125 -8.34 -27.84 6.66
CA TYR A 125 -8.46 -26.48 7.18
C TYR A 125 -9.19 -25.58 6.18
N ARG A 126 -9.97 -24.64 6.69
CA ARG A 126 -10.44 -23.49 5.90
C ARG A 126 -9.22 -22.70 5.44
N VAL A 127 -9.16 -22.38 4.14
CA VAL A 127 -7.96 -21.75 3.55
C VAL A 127 -7.79 -20.30 4.01
N LEU A 128 -8.87 -19.51 3.96
CA LEU A 128 -8.93 -18.14 4.49
C LEU A 128 -10.21 -17.97 5.31
N GLN A 129 -10.13 -17.24 6.42
CA GLN A 129 -11.28 -16.76 7.17
C GLN A 129 -11.22 -15.24 7.24
N ILE A 130 -12.33 -14.58 6.95
CA ILE A 130 -12.47 -13.12 6.94
C ILE A 130 -13.57 -12.79 7.95
N ASP A 131 -13.17 -12.21 9.08
CA ASP A 131 -14.08 -11.80 10.15
C ASP A 131 -14.35 -10.27 10.11
N GLY A 132 -13.56 -9.52 9.34
CA GLY A 132 -13.79 -8.10 9.03
C GLY A 132 -12.79 -7.53 8.03
N GLY A 133 -13.08 -6.32 7.54
CA GLY A 133 -12.27 -5.58 6.56
C GLY A 133 -12.62 -5.87 5.10
N ASP A 134 -12.26 -4.94 4.22
CA ASP A 134 -12.34 -5.11 2.76
C ASP A 134 -11.11 -5.89 2.26
N VAL A 135 -11.33 -7.13 1.83
CA VAL A 135 -10.27 -8.06 1.40
C VAL A 135 -10.27 -8.27 -0.10
N ALA A 136 -9.20 -7.84 -0.78
CA ALA A 136 -8.97 -8.09 -2.20
C ALA A 136 -8.00 -9.27 -2.39
N LEU A 137 -8.37 -10.23 -3.23
CA LEU A 137 -7.51 -11.37 -3.60
C LEU A 137 -7.08 -11.21 -5.07
N HIS A 138 -5.79 -11.32 -5.35
CA HIS A 138 -5.23 -11.17 -6.69
C HIS A 138 -4.31 -12.34 -7.04
N ASP A 139 -4.50 -12.91 -8.23
CA ASP A 139 -3.59 -13.88 -8.85
C ASP A 139 -3.12 -15.00 -7.91
N LEU A 140 -4.08 -15.74 -7.34
CA LEU A 140 -3.82 -16.82 -6.39
C LEU A 140 -4.82 -17.96 -6.54
N THR A 141 -4.42 -19.16 -6.13
CA THR A 141 -5.31 -20.33 -6.08
C THR A 141 -5.58 -20.72 -4.62
N LEU A 142 -6.85 -20.80 -4.22
CA LEU A 142 -7.27 -21.44 -2.97
C LEU A 142 -7.64 -22.89 -3.29
N ALA A 143 -6.98 -23.86 -2.67
CA ALA A 143 -7.14 -25.28 -2.99
C ALA A 143 -7.37 -26.14 -1.74
N ASN A 144 -8.00 -27.30 -1.91
CA ASN A 144 -8.17 -28.33 -0.88
C ASN A 144 -8.64 -27.77 0.47
N GLY A 145 -9.60 -26.83 0.44
CA GLY A 145 -10.19 -26.29 1.66
C GLY A 145 -11.04 -27.32 2.39
N LEU A 146 -11.33 -27.04 3.66
CA LEU A 146 -12.43 -27.65 4.38
C LEU A 146 -13.34 -26.53 4.90
N ALA A 147 -14.39 -26.18 4.14
CA ALA A 147 -15.44 -25.32 4.64
C ALA A 147 -16.47 -26.15 5.41
N GLN A 148 -16.17 -26.47 6.67
CA GLN A 148 -17.18 -26.96 7.60
C GLN A 148 -17.80 -25.77 8.35
N GLY A 149 -19.14 -25.68 8.38
CA GLY A 149 -19.83 -24.77 9.29
C GLY A 149 -19.90 -25.33 10.71
N PRO A 150 -20.18 -24.51 11.74
CA PRO A 150 -20.39 -25.00 13.09
C PRO A 150 -21.44 -26.13 13.13
N ALA A 151 -21.19 -27.13 13.98
CA ALA A 151 -22.18 -28.14 14.29
C ALA A 151 -23.44 -27.47 14.88
N GLY A 152 -24.61 -27.96 14.50
CA GLY A 152 -25.87 -27.46 15.03
C GLY A 152 -26.00 -27.77 16.52
N ILE A 153 -26.58 -26.82 17.26
CA ILE A 153 -26.89 -26.98 18.68
C ILE A 153 -28.28 -27.62 18.86
N GLU A 154 -28.45 -28.40 19.92
CA GLU A 154 -29.74 -28.97 20.37
C GLU A 154 -30.55 -29.74 19.31
N GLY A 155 -29.86 -30.40 18.36
CA GLY A 155 -30.50 -31.18 17.30
C GLY A 155 -30.96 -30.36 16.09
N GLY A 156 -30.68 -29.04 16.07
CA GLY A 156 -30.74 -28.25 14.85
C GLY A 156 -29.68 -28.71 13.83
N GLY A 157 -29.93 -28.47 12.54
CA GLY A 157 -28.91 -28.66 11.51
C GLY A 157 -27.79 -27.62 11.65
N GLY A 158 -26.53 -28.05 11.52
CA GLY A 158 -25.41 -27.13 11.37
C GLY A 158 -25.46 -26.39 10.02
N SER A 159 -24.79 -25.25 9.90
CA SER A 159 -24.69 -24.60 8.60
C SER A 159 -23.79 -25.41 7.66
N ALA A 160 -24.24 -25.61 6.42
CA ALA A 160 -23.38 -26.14 5.38
C ALA A 160 -22.33 -25.07 5.04
N GLY A 161 -21.06 -25.37 5.26
CA GLY A 161 -20.00 -24.61 4.61
C GLY A 161 -19.87 -25.10 3.16
N MET A 162 -19.70 -24.17 2.24
CA MET A 162 -19.47 -24.48 0.82
C MET A 162 -18.01 -24.14 0.51
N GLY A 163 -17.19 -25.17 0.23
CA GLY A 163 -15.75 -25.02 -0.06
C GLY A 163 -14.92 -26.25 0.29
#